data_AF-A0A847XI97-F1
#
_entry.id   AF-A0A847XI97-F1
#
_cell.length_a   1.000
_cell.length_b   1.000
_cell.length_c   1.000
_cell.angle_alpha   90.00
_cell.angle_beta   90.00
_cell.angle_gamma   90.00
#
_symmetry.space_group_name_H-M   'P 1'
#
loop_
_entity.id
_entity.type
_entity.pdbx_description
1 polymer ?
#
loop_
_entity_poly.entity_id
_entity_poly.type
_entity_poly.pdbx_seq_one_letter_code
_entity_poly.pdbx_strand_id
1 'polypeptide(L)'
;MKKIRIKVKTLIIVLVSIFIIFGYIVPPIMSKITKNISYNDREKAIKLYNIYFNMFSFSQKDQGLYNLSTLMIPSIDTYDIFMGMRGGGGNNLTKDRVEKVIGYYEKILDKYEKSKYYAKSYKNLLDIYTGLGNIDKSYELINWGKKSSNEEIRYISDLYRAFYHFADREYDKGLNIIDHYIDKGKEDRELYILKGHIYFAKEEYDKAGKLYKLAETTPHIYDEYENLFGNLKKSYRGPWIDDFLKYKGDYRFKGKVTFNGKGMPFAQIYVRDISKYGTYSSSGENFVAITDSNGEFETPGFKEGQYEIGIGISHPLAYDMVYMEKDIRKLDLYEDMVYDFNFISPMEIISPKGEYILKDNEFTLKWEEVEEAEYYRVKAISFENPFRMEGSSSTFSIPDKYGKYEIKGT
;
A
#
# COMPACT_ATOMS: atom_id res chain seq x y z
N MET A 1 -31.92 -54.18 19.70
CA MET A 1 -31.85 -52.85 19.03
C MET A 1 -32.95 -51.94 19.58
N LYS A 2 -32.59 -50.82 20.23
CA LYS A 2 -33.58 -49.79 20.61
C LYS A 2 -33.95 -48.98 19.37
N LYS A 3 -35.22 -49.00 18.95
CA LYS A 3 -35.75 -48.15 17.88
C LYS A 3 -36.29 -46.87 18.52
N ILE A 4 -35.67 -45.72 18.23
CA ILE A 4 -36.16 -44.41 18.64
C ILE A 4 -37.24 -43.99 17.62
N ARG A 5 -38.46 -43.71 18.08
CA ARG A 5 -39.54 -43.14 17.25
C ARG A 5 -39.66 -41.65 17.54
N ILE A 6 -39.22 -40.81 16.60
CA ILE A 6 -39.36 -39.35 16.68
C ILE A 6 -40.60 -38.94 15.85
N LYS A 7 -41.44 -38.06 16.40
CA LYS A 7 -42.56 -37.47 15.65
C LYS A 7 -42.01 -36.52 14.59
N VAL A 8 -42.49 -36.61 13.34
CA VAL A 8 -42.05 -35.76 12.21
C VAL A 8 -42.10 -34.27 12.56
N LYS A 9 -43.13 -33.80 13.28
CA LYS A 9 -43.23 -32.41 13.75
C LYS A 9 -42.06 -32.01 14.66
N THR A 10 -41.61 -32.90 15.53
CA THR A 10 -40.45 -32.67 16.41
C THR A 10 -39.17 -32.58 15.60
N LEU A 11 -39.01 -33.41 14.57
CA LEU A 11 -37.85 -33.35 13.67
C LEU A 11 -37.82 -32.03 12.88
N ILE A 12 -38.96 -31.57 12.37
CA ILE A 12 -39.07 -30.29 11.66
C ILE A 12 -38.70 -29.12 12.59
N ILE A 13 -39.22 -29.09 13.82
CA ILE A 13 -38.88 -28.05 14.79
C ILE A 13 -37.37 -28.04 15.07
N VAL A 14 -36.76 -29.20 15.30
CA VAL A 14 -35.30 -29.30 15.52
C VAL A 14 -34.52 -28.76 14.31
N LEU A 15 -34.91 -29.11 13.09
CA LEU A 15 -34.26 -28.62 11.88
C LEU A 15 -34.40 -27.10 11.73
N VAL A 16 -35.59 -26.54 11.97
CA VAL A 16 -35.81 -25.09 11.94
C VAL A 16 -35.01 -24.38 13.03
N SER A 17 -34.96 -24.94 14.24
CA SER A 17 -34.14 -24.39 15.34
C SER A 17 -32.66 -24.39 14.98
N ILE A 18 -32.13 -25.48 14.41
CA ILE A 18 -30.75 -25.54 13.89
C ILE A 18 -30.55 -24.46 12.83
N PHE A 19 -31.49 -24.31 11.88
CA PHE A 19 -31.42 -23.30 10.82
C PHE A 19 -31.36 -21.87 11.37
N ILE A 20 -32.15 -21.56 12.40
CA ILE A 20 -32.16 -20.25 13.05
C ILE A 20 -30.87 -20.03 13.85
N ILE A 21 -30.42 -21.02 14.62
CA ILE A 21 -29.19 -20.92 15.42
C ILE A 21 -27.99 -20.66 14.52
N PHE A 22 -27.76 -21.50 13.51
CA PHE A 22 -26.63 -21.34 12.61
C PHE A 22 -26.78 -20.15 11.65
N GLY A 23 -28.01 -19.80 11.28
CA GLY A 23 -28.28 -18.72 10.34
C GLY A 23 -28.32 -17.30 10.92
N TYR A 24 -28.64 -17.14 12.21
CA TYR A 24 -28.83 -15.85 12.88
C TYR A 24 -28.06 -15.65 14.19
N ILE A 25 -27.87 -16.69 15.00
CA ILE A 25 -27.28 -16.54 16.35
C ILE A 25 -25.76 -16.74 16.34
N VAL A 26 -25.29 -17.83 15.73
CA VAL A 26 -23.84 -18.12 15.61
C VAL A 26 -23.09 -17.03 14.83
N PRO A 27 -23.63 -16.46 13.73
CA PRO A 27 -22.94 -15.45 12.93
C PRO A 27 -22.43 -14.21 13.69
N PRO A 28 -23.26 -13.45 14.44
CA PRO A 28 -22.79 -12.28 15.19
C PRO A 28 -21.85 -12.65 16.35
N ILE A 29 -22.04 -13.80 16.99
CA ILE A 29 -21.14 -14.28 18.06
C ILE A 29 -19.75 -14.57 17.49
N MET A 30 -19.67 -15.29 16.37
CA MET A 30 -18.41 -15.59 15.70
C MET A 30 -17.71 -14.33 15.22
N SER A 31 -18.43 -13.37 14.62
CA SER A 31 -17.83 -12.08 14.24
C SER A 31 -17.22 -11.34 15.44
N LYS A 32 -17.89 -11.36 16.59
CA LYS A 32 -17.38 -10.72 17.82
C LYS A 32 -16.14 -11.44 18.38
N ILE A 33 -16.15 -12.78 18.40
CA ILE A 33 -14.99 -13.59 18.79
C ILE A 33 -13.81 -13.29 17.87
N THR A 34 -14.04 -13.29 16.56
CA THR A 34 -12.96 -13.07 15.59
C THR A 34 -12.40 -11.65 15.66
N LYS A 35 -13.24 -10.63 15.90
CA LYS A 35 -12.76 -9.26 16.17
C LYS A 35 -11.89 -9.20 17.44
N ASN A 36 -12.22 -9.97 18.47
CA ASN A 36 -11.38 -10.03 19.66
C ASN A 36 -10.03 -10.72 19.39
N ILE A 37 -10.05 -11.77 18.56
CA ILE A 37 -8.83 -12.49 18.16
C ILE A 37 -7.95 -11.63 17.26
N SER A 38 -8.52 -10.80 16.37
CA SER A 38 -7.73 -9.99 15.43
C SER A 38 -6.80 -9.00 16.10
N TYR A 39 -7.07 -8.58 17.35
CA TYR A 39 -6.16 -7.74 18.12
C TYR A 39 -4.85 -8.45 18.51
N ASN A 40 -4.88 -9.78 18.65
CA ASN A 40 -3.74 -10.57 19.13
C ASN A 40 -3.12 -11.46 18.05
N ASP A 41 -3.93 -11.95 17.10
CA ASP A 41 -3.50 -12.88 16.05
C ASP A 41 -4.38 -12.69 14.80
N ARG A 42 -3.92 -11.81 13.91
CA ARG A 42 -4.59 -11.45 12.67
C ARG A 42 -4.74 -12.62 11.71
N GLU A 43 -3.72 -13.46 11.57
CA GLU A 43 -3.74 -14.62 10.67
C GLU A 43 -4.75 -15.68 11.13
N LYS A 44 -4.82 -15.92 12.44
CA LYS A 44 -5.86 -16.77 13.02
C LYS A 44 -7.26 -16.16 12.84
N ALA A 45 -7.38 -14.84 12.96
CA ALA A 45 -8.65 -14.16 12.71
C ALA A 45 -9.11 -14.31 11.25
N ILE A 46 -8.19 -14.15 10.28
CA ILE A 46 -8.47 -14.39 8.85
C ILE A 46 -8.95 -15.83 8.62
N LYS A 47 -8.26 -16.82 9.18
CA LYS A 47 -8.68 -18.24 9.08
C LYS A 47 -10.09 -18.47 9.63
N LEU A 48 -10.41 -17.88 10.78
CA LEU A 48 -11.74 -18.00 11.39
C LEU A 48 -12.82 -17.27 10.58
N TYR A 49 -12.52 -16.08 10.04
CA TYR A 49 -13.44 -15.38 9.14
C TYR A 49 -13.69 -16.18 7.87
N ASN A 50 -12.69 -16.85 7.30
CA ASN A 50 -12.87 -17.71 6.13
C ASN A 50 -13.78 -18.92 6.40
N ILE A 51 -13.64 -19.58 7.56
CA ILE A 51 -14.53 -20.67 7.96
C ILE A 51 -15.97 -20.14 8.10
N TYR A 52 -16.11 -19.00 8.77
CA TYR A 52 -17.40 -18.37 9.01
C TYR A 52 -18.07 -17.88 7.70
N PHE A 53 -17.31 -17.28 6.79
CA PHE A 53 -17.81 -16.79 5.50
C PHE A 53 -18.44 -17.90 4.67
N ASN A 54 -17.87 -19.11 4.74
CA ASN A 54 -18.37 -20.29 4.04
C ASN A 54 -19.52 -20.99 4.78
N MET A 55 -19.88 -20.54 5.98
CA MET A 55 -21.02 -21.06 6.73
C MET A 55 -22.33 -20.48 6.21
N PHE A 56 -23.40 -21.28 6.26
CA PHE A 56 -24.75 -20.81 5.90
C PHE A 56 -25.22 -19.72 6.87
N SER A 57 -25.35 -18.49 6.39
CA SER A 57 -25.86 -17.32 7.14
C SER A 57 -26.92 -16.55 6.35
N PHE A 58 -27.96 -16.11 7.05
CA PHE A 58 -29.04 -15.28 6.50
C PHE A 58 -28.78 -13.77 6.64
N SER A 59 -27.78 -13.36 7.43
CA SER A 59 -27.54 -11.95 7.76
C SER A 59 -26.05 -11.59 7.71
N GLN A 60 -25.74 -10.31 7.48
CA GLN A 60 -24.40 -9.72 7.62
C GLN A 60 -23.30 -10.25 6.68
N LYS A 61 -23.66 -10.75 5.48
CA LYS A 61 -22.65 -11.21 4.50
C LYS A 61 -21.78 -10.06 3.97
N ASP A 62 -22.38 -8.90 3.74
CA ASP A 62 -21.71 -7.65 3.39
C ASP A 62 -20.72 -7.21 4.47
N GLN A 63 -21.14 -7.23 5.74
CA GLN A 63 -20.27 -6.94 6.88
C GLN A 63 -19.12 -7.95 7.00
N GLY A 64 -19.40 -9.24 6.81
CA GLY A 64 -18.39 -10.30 6.84
C GLY A 64 -17.35 -10.12 5.73
N LEU A 65 -17.80 -9.84 4.51
CA LEU A 65 -16.93 -9.53 3.36
C LEU A 65 -16.06 -8.30 3.67
N TYR A 66 -16.67 -7.22 4.14
CA TYR A 66 -15.96 -5.98 4.42
C TYR A 66 -14.91 -6.17 5.53
N ASN A 67 -15.30 -6.77 6.66
CA ASN A 67 -14.41 -6.98 7.79
C ASN A 67 -13.26 -7.96 7.47
N LEU A 68 -13.55 -9.04 6.71
CA LEU A 68 -12.49 -9.93 6.24
C LEU A 68 -11.54 -9.19 5.30
N SER A 69 -12.08 -8.33 4.43
CA SER A 69 -11.27 -7.55 3.49
C SER A 69 -10.35 -6.57 4.20
N THR A 70 -10.86 -5.78 5.15
CA THR A 70 -10.03 -4.84 5.95
C THR A 70 -9.04 -5.59 6.85
N LEU A 71 -9.39 -6.80 7.29
CA LEU A 71 -8.44 -7.66 7.99
C LEU A 71 -7.39 -8.25 7.07
N MET A 72 -7.65 -8.50 5.78
CA MET A 72 -6.65 -9.04 4.85
C MET A 72 -5.75 -7.94 4.28
N ILE A 73 -6.31 -6.75 4.05
CA ILE A 73 -5.63 -5.55 3.55
C ILE A 73 -6.15 -4.33 4.31
N PRO A 74 -5.52 -3.98 5.45
CA PRO A 74 -5.87 -2.78 6.21
C PRO A 74 -5.51 -1.50 5.46
N SER A 75 -4.31 -1.51 4.86
CA SER A 75 -3.73 -0.41 4.09
C SER A 75 -2.75 -0.98 3.08
N ILE A 76 -2.43 -0.21 2.02
CA ILE A 76 -1.29 -0.51 1.15
C ILE A 76 -0.14 0.38 1.61
N ASP A 77 0.79 -0.17 2.38
CA ASP A 77 2.00 0.53 2.78
C ASP A 77 3.04 0.56 1.67
N THR A 78 4.06 1.41 1.82
CA THR A 78 5.22 1.42 0.93
C THR A 78 6.40 0.65 1.51
N TYR A 79 7.14 0.03 0.60
CA TYR A 79 8.51 -0.40 0.79
C TYR A 79 9.42 0.73 0.30
N ASP A 80 10.19 1.33 1.21
CA ASP A 80 11.05 2.45 0.88
C ASP A 80 12.48 1.99 0.65
N ILE A 81 13.10 2.57 -0.37
CA ILE A 81 14.46 2.33 -0.82
C ILE A 81 15.19 3.65 -0.83
N PHE A 82 16.17 3.77 0.07
CA PHE A 82 17.13 4.85 0.14
C PHE A 82 18.50 4.35 -0.33
N MET A 83 19.43 5.26 -0.61
CA MET A 83 20.77 4.89 -1.06
C MET A 83 21.52 4.05 -0.02
N GLY A 84 21.31 4.28 1.28
CA GLY A 84 21.96 3.54 2.37
C GLY A 84 21.10 2.48 3.04
N MET A 85 19.78 2.51 2.87
CA MET A 85 18.84 1.76 3.72
C MET A 85 17.60 1.33 2.94
N ARG A 86 16.99 0.22 3.34
CA ARG A 86 15.72 -0.26 2.77
C ARG A 86 14.82 -0.75 3.87
N GLY A 87 13.52 -0.52 3.73
CA GLY A 87 12.54 -1.01 4.68
C GLY A 87 11.15 -0.46 4.41
N GLY A 88 10.14 -1.20 4.83
CA GLY A 88 8.76 -0.77 4.80
C GLY A 88 8.15 -0.97 6.19
N GLY A 89 7.17 -0.13 6.52
CA GLY A 89 6.22 -0.45 7.58
C GLY A 89 5.16 -1.40 7.07
N GLY A 90 4.25 -1.78 7.96
CA GLY A 90 3.01 -2.41 7.54
C GLY A 90 3.01 -3.93 7.48
N ASN A 91 1.93 -4.44 6.91
CA ASN A 91 1.66 -5.87 6.88
C ASN A 91 2.26 -6.54 5.64
N ASN A 92 2.55 -7.83 5.74
CA ASN A 92 2.90 -8.65 4.57
C ASN A 92 1.65 -8.85 3.69
N LEU A 93 1.66 -8.23 2.51
CA LEU A 93 0.55 -8.22 1.55
C LEU A 93 0.97 -8.95 0.27
N THR A 94 0.43 -10.14 0.08
CA THR A 94 0.67 -10.93 -1.14
C THR A 94 -0.33 -10.56 -2.23
N LYS A 95 0.05 -10.76 -3.51
CA LYS A 95 -0.84 -10.57 -4.67
C LYS A 95 -2.16 -11.36 -4.56
N ASP A 96 -2.10 -12.63 -4.14
CA ASP A 96 -3.29 -13.47 -3.94
C ASP A 96 -4.26 -12.86 -2.90
N ARG A 97 -3.75 -12.23 -1.84
CA ARG A 97 -4.60 -11.51 -0.87
C ARG A 97 -5.27 -10.31 -1.51
N VAL A 98 -4.53 -9.54 -2.31
CA VAL A 98 -5.04 -8.37 -3.05
C VAL A 98 -6.16 -8.75 -3.99
N GLU A 99 -5.97 -9.78 -4.81
CA GLU A 99 -6.98 -10.26 -5.75
C GLU A 99 -8.25 -10.74 -5.04
N LYS A 100 -8.11 -11.48 -3.94
CA LYS A 100 -9.27 -11.93 -3.13
C LYS A 100 -10.05 -10.75 -2.55
N VAL A 101 -9.36 -9.76 -2.00
CA VAL A 101 -9.99 -8.58 -1.41
C VAL A 101 -10.71 -7.73 -2.46
N ILE A 102 -10.12 -7.56 -3.64
CA ILE A 102 -10.80 -6.91 -4.77
C ILE A 102 -12.14 -7.61 -5.05
N GLY A 103 -12.13 -8.93 -5.23
CA GLY A 103 -13.35 -9.70 -5.49
C GLY A 103 -14.39 -9.60 -4.36
N TYR A 104 -13.97 -9.44 -3.11
CA TYR A 104 -14.89 -9.22 -1.99
C TYR A 104 -15.56 -7.84 -2.03
N TYR A 105 -14.80 -6.78 -2.30
CA TYR A 105 -15.37 -5.44 -2.45
C TYR A 105 -16.26 -5.32 -3.67
N GLU A 106 -15.87 -5.88 -4.81
CA GLU A 106 -16.71 -5.94 -6.02
C GLU A 106 -18.04 -6.64 -5.74
N LYS A 107 -18.01 -7.75 -5.00
CA LYS A 107 -19.24 -8.45 -4.58
C LYS A 107 -20.11 -7.60 -3.66
N ILE A 108 -19.53 -6.70 -2.86
CA ILE A 108 -20.30 -5.75 -2.07
C ILE A 108 -21.01 -4.74 -2.96
N LEU A 109 -20.29 -4.20 -3.95
CA LEU A 109 -20.84 -3.23 -4.90
C LEU A 109 -21.90 -3.83 -5.83
N ASP A 110 -21.81 -5.12 -6.16
CA ASP A 110 -22.78 -5.82 -7.01
C ASP A 110 -24.09 -6.14 -6.27
N LYS A 111 -24.00 -6.61 -5.01
CA LYS A 111 -25.14 -7.27 -4.34
C LYS A 111 -25.77 -6.49 -3.20
N TYR A 112 -25.07 -5.49 -2.65
CA TYR A 112 -25.49 -4.86 -1.40
C TYR A 112 -25.48 -3.32 -1.49
N GLU A 113 -26.17 -2.76 -2.48
CA GLU A 113 -26.29 -1.31 -2.70
C GLU A 113 -26.78 -0.52 -1.48
N LYS A 114 -27.65 -1.13 -0.66
CA LYS A 114 -28.19 -0.52 0.58
C LYS A 114 -27.29 -0.72 1.81
N SER A 115 -26.14 -1.36 1.65
CA SER A 115 -25.23 -1.62 2.76
C SER A 115 -24.51 -0.34 3.19
N LYS A 116 -24.31 -0.17 4.50
CA LYS A 116 -23.41 0.87 5.04
C LYS A 116 -21.94 0.68 4.63
N TYR A 117 -21.58 -0.48 4.07
CA TYR A 117 -20.24 -0.79 3.57
C TYR A 117 -20.10 -0.52 2.07
N TYR A 118 -21.16 -0.10 1.39
CA TYR A 118 -21.19 0.11 -0.06
C TYR A 118 -20.16 1.17 -0.51
N ALA A 119 -20.31 2.41 -0.05
CA ALA A 119 -19.38 3.49 -0.37
C ALA A 119 -17.96 3.24 0.17
N LYS A 120 -17.83 2.58 1.34
CA LYS A 120 -16.53 2.20 1.90
C LYS A 120 -15.78 1.19 1.04
N SER A 121 -16.50 0.20 0.50
CA SER A 121 -15.92 -0.79 -0.41
C SER A 121 -15.49 -0.16 -1.73
N TYR A 122 -16.27 0.81 -2.23
CA TYR A 122 -15.90 1.63 -3.38
C TYR A 122 -14.61 2.41 -3.14
N LYS A 123 -14.50 3.12 -2.00
CA LYS A 123 -13.27 3.81 -1.62
C LYS A 123 -12.08 2.85 -1.53
N ASN A 124 -12.24 1.71 -0.87
CA ASN A 124 -11.14 0.75 -0.70
C ASN A 124 -10.68 0.12 -2.03
N LEU A 125 -11.58 -0.07 -3.00
CA LEU A 125 -11.17 -0.47 -4.35
C LEU A 125 -10.34 0.61 -5.04
N LEU A 126 -10.72 1.89 -4.90
CA LEU A 126 -9.92 3.00 -5.42
C LEU A 126 -8.55 3.10 -4.73
N ASP A 127 -8.50 2.92 -3.41
CA ASP A 127 -7.25 2.85 -2.65
C ASP A 127 -6.37 1.72 -3.21
N ILE A 128 -6.94 0.53 -3.44
CA ILE A 128 -6.19 -0.62 -3.97
C ILE A 128 -5.67 -0.36 -5.38
N TYR A 129 -6.52 0.01 -6.33
CA TYR A 129 -6.07 0.21 -7.71
C TYR A 129 -5.10 1.37 -7.85
N THR A 130 -5.28 2.45 -7.08
CA THR A 130 -4.34 3.57 -7.03
C THR A 130 -3.00 3.13 -6.43
N GLY A 131 -3.02 2.42 -5.29
CA GLY A 131 -1.81 1.89 -4.68
C GLY A 131 -1.05 0.91 -5.57
N LEU A 132 -1.73 0.13 -6.41
CA LEU A 132 -1.09 -0.76 -7.38
C LEU A 132 -0.63 -0.04 -8.66
N GLY A 133 -0.90 1.26 -8.80
CA GLY A 133 -0.63 2.01 -10.04
C GLY A 133 -1.49 1.58 -11.23
N ASN A 134 -2.64 0.92 -10.99
CA ASN A 134 -3.56 0.49 -12.03
C ASN A 134 -4.50 1.65 -12.44
N ILE A 135 -3.94 2.59 -13.21
CA ILE A 135 -4.61 3.82 -13.65
C ILE A 135 -5.92 3.52 -14.39
N ASP A 136 -5.92 2.52 -15.28
CA ASP A 136 -7.10 2.20 -16.10
C ASP A 136 -8.29 1.79 -15.22
N LYS A 137 -8.07 0.89 -14.26
CA LYS A 137 -9.12 0.45 -13.34
C LYS A 137 -9.55 1.54 -12.37
N SER A 138 -8.62 2.37 -11.91
CA SER A 138 -8.94 3.53 -11.09
C SER A 138 -9.83 4.52 -11.87
N TYR A 139 -9.50 4.87 -13.11
CA TYR A 139 -10.33 5.76 -13.91
C TYR A 139 -11.68 5.16 -14.28
N GLU A 140 -11.76 3.86 -14.53
CA GLU A 140 -13.03 3.15 -14.71
C GLU A 140 -13.96 3.38 -13.50
N LEU A 141 -13.44 3.14 -12.29
CA LEU A 141 -14.18 3.36 -11.04
C LEU A 141 -14.53 4.83 -10.81
N ILE A 142 -13.59 5.76 -10.99
CA ILE A 142 -13.86 7.20 -10.83
C ILE A 142 -14.94 7.65 -11.83
N ASN A 143 -14.88 7.22 -13.09
CA ASN A 143 -15.88 7.57 -14.09
C ASN A 143 -17.26 6.99 -13.78
N TRP A 144 -17.31 5.77 -13.23
CA TRP A 144 -18.54 5.16 -12.73
C TRP A 144 -19.09 5.93 -11.53
N GLY A 145 -18.25 6.21 -10.52
CA GLY A 145 -18.65 6.86 -9.27
C GLY A 145 -19.18 8.27 -9.47
N LYS A 146 -18.58 9.03 -10.40
CA LYS A 146 -19.07 10.36 -10.82
C LYS A 146 -20.53 10.34 -11.29
N LYS A 147 -20.98 9.24 -11.90
CA LYS A 147 -22.35 9.06 -12.41
C LYS A 147 -23.29 8.42 -11.40
N SER A 148 -22.80 8.05 -10.21
CA SER A 148 -23.60 7.37 -9.19
C SER A 148 -24.71 8.27 -8.65
N SER A 149 -25.87 7.67 -8.33
CA SER A 149 -26.94 8.34 -7.59
C SER A 149 -26.57 8.55 -6.11
N ASN A 150 -25.61 7.77 -5.58
CA ASN A 150 -25.11 7.90 -4.21
C ASN A 150 -24.14 9.08 -4.09
N GLU A 151 -24.49 10.06 -3.24
CA GLU A 151 -23.70 11.28 -3.03
C GLU A 151 -22.31 11.02 -2.44
N GLU A 152 -22.20 10.05 -1.54
CA GLU A 152 -20.92 9.67 -0.94
C GLU A 152 -19.97 9.10 -1.99
N ILE A 153 -20.48 8.28 -2.91
CA ILE A 153 -19.68 7.73 -4.02
C ILE A 153 -19.25 8.84 -4.99
N ARG A 154 -20.14 9.78 -5.33
CA ARG A 154 -19.76 10.93 -6.16
C ARG A 154 -18.65 11.76 -5.50
N TYR A 155 -18.79 12.02 -4.20
CA TYR A 155 -17.77 12.71 -3.42
C TYR A 155 -16.42 11.99 -3.43
N ILE A 156 -16.40 10.68 -3.11
CA ILE A 156 -15.17 9.88 -3.13
C ILE A 156 -14.55 9.88 -4.53
N SER A 157 -15.37 9.73 -5.58
CA SER A 157 -14.93 9.82 -6.97
C SER A 157 -14.22 11.15 -7.27
N ASP A 158 -14.85 12.27 -6.94
CA ASP A 158 -14.30 13.59 -7.23
C ASP A 158 -13.03 13.86 -6.41
N LEU A 159 -12.97 13.41 -5.16
CA LEU A 159 -11.78 13.49 -4.33
C LEU A 159 -10.60 12.73 -4.96
N TYR A 160 -10.82 11.50 -5.44
CA TYR A 160 -9.79 10.75 -6.17
C TYR A 160 -9.43 11.39 -7.51
N ARG A 161 -10.39 11.98 -8.20
CA ARG A 161 -10.10 12.76 -9.42
C ARG A 161 -9.16 13.93 -9.13
N ALA A 162 -9.40 14.65 -8.02
CA ALA A 162 -8.52 15.72 -7.56
C ALA A 162 -7.12 15.21 -7.21
N PHE A 163 -7.02 14.02 -6.60
CA PHE A 163 -5.73 13.38 -6.32
C PHE A 163 -4.94 13.07 -7.60
N TYR A 164 -5.60 12.54 -8.63
CA TYR A 164 -4.95 12.28 -9.93
C TYR A 164 -4.50 13.59 -10.59
N HIS A 165 -5.32 14.64 -10.54
CA HIS A 165 -4.89 15.96 -11.02
C HIS A 165 -3.69 16.51 -10.24
N PHE A 166 -3.59 16.26 -8.93
CA PHE A 166 -2.41 16.60 -8.15
C PHE A 166 -1.16 15.84 -8.63
N ALA A 167 -1.26 14.52 -8.81
CA ALA A 167 -0.15 13.69 -9.29
C ALA A 167 0.33 14.12 -10.68
N ASP A 168 -0.61 14.39 -11.60
CA ASP A 168 -0.35 14.85 -12.96
C ASP A 168 0.02 16.34 -13.03
N ARG A 169 0.21 17.00 -11.88
CA ARG A 169 0.55 18.42 -11.74
C ARG A 169 -0.46 19.39 -12.38
N GLU A 170 -1.68 18.93 -12.61
CA GLU A 170 -2.83 19.72 -13.04
C GLU A 170 -3.48 20.42 -11.84
N TYR A 171 -2.67 21.15 -11.06
CA TYR A 171 -3.02 21.64 -9.73
C TYR A 171 -4.30 22.47 -9.69
N ASP A 172 -4.54 23.33 -10.68
CA ASP A 172 -5.72 24.19 -10.69
C ASP A 172 -7.01 23.38 -10.91
N LYS A 173 -6.95 22.28 -11.68
CA LYS A 173 -8.09 21.35 -11.82
C LYS A 173 -8.38 20.63 -10.50
N GLY A 174 -7.33 20.19 -9.81
CA GLY A 174 -7.44 19.58 -8.48
C GLY A 174 -8.05 20.54 -7.44
N LEU A 175 -7.53 21.77 -7.37
CA LEU A 175 -8.02 22.82 -6.47
C LEU A 175 -9.49 23.17 -6.74
N ASN A 176 -9.91 23.30 -8.00
CA ASN A 176 -11.31 23.58 -8.33
C ASN A 176 -12.28 22.55 -7.76
N ILE A 177 -11.91 21.27 -7.78
CA ILE A 177 -12.73 20.19 -7.21
C ILE A 177 -12.73 20.29 -5.68
N ILE A 178 -11.56 20.45 -5.07
CA ILE A 178 -11.42 20.51 -3.61
C ILE A 178 -12.18 21.71 -3.03
N ASP A 179 -12.00 22.88 -3.64
CA ASP A 179 -12.62 24.14 -3.20
C ASP A 179 -14.13 24.08 -3.34
N HIS A 180 -14.66 23.44 -4.39
CA HIS A 180 -16.10 23.21 -4.53
C HIS A 180 -16.72 22.50 -3.31
N TYR A 181 -16.03 21.52 -2.73
CA TYR A 181 -16.52 20.80 -1.54
C TYR A 181 -16.29 21.59 -0.26
N ILE A 182 -15.14 22.22 -0.09
CA ILE A 182 -14.84 23.06 1.09
C ILE A 182 -15.82 24.24 1.17
N ASP A 183 -16.10 24.93 0.06
CA ASP A 183 -17.03 26.07 0.00
C ASP A 183 -18.47 25.67 0.30
N LYS A 184 -18.83 24.40 0.07
CA LYS A 184 -20.10 23.80 0.48
C LYS A 184 -20.15 23.38 1.95
N GLY A 185 -19.08 23.63 2.71
CA GLY A 185 -18.98 23.28 4.13
C GLY A 185 -18.59 21.83 4.40
N LYS A 186 -18.00 21.12 3.44
CA LYS A 186 -17.48 19.76 3.66
C LYS A 186 -16.19 19.83 4.49
N GLU A 187 -16.30 19.49 5.76
CA GLU A 187 -15.14 19.37 6.65
C GLU A 187 -14.55 17.96 6.55
N ASP A 188 -13.61 17.75 5.63
CA ASP A 188 -12.89 16.48 5.48
C ASP A 188 -11.38 16.71 5.51
N ARG A 189 -10.71 15.94 6.37
CA ARG A 189 -9.26 15.93 6.48
C ARG A 189 -8.57 15.59 5.15
N GLU A 190 -9.12 14.67 4.37
CA GLU A 190 -8.52 14.26 3.09
C GLU A 190 -8.47 15.43 2.10
N LEU A 191 -9.52 16.30 2.08
CA LEU A 191 -9.53 17.53 1.29
C LEU A 191 -8.43 18.49 1.73
N TYR A 192 -8.28 18.72 3.03
CA TYR A 192 -7.26 19.64 3.56
C TYR A 192 -5.84 19.14 3.30
N ILE A 193 -5.59 17.84 3.47
CA ILE A 193 -4.27 17.26 3.18
C ILE A 193 -3.95 17.38 1.70
N LEU A 194 -4.87 17.00 0.81
CA LEU A 194 -4.64 17.07 -0.62
C LEU A 194 -4.43 18.52 -1.10
N LYS A 195 -5.23 19.46 -0.58
CA LYS A 195 -5.03 20.90 -0.84
C LYS A 195 -3.66 21.37 -0.34
N GLY A 196 -3.24 20.89 0.83
CA GLY A 196 -1.93 21.17 1.40
C GLY A 196 -0.79 20.64 0.53
N HIS A 197 -0.93 19.42 -0.01
CA HIS A 197 0.04 18.84 -0.95
C HIS A 197 0.14 19.64 -2.25
N ILE A 198 -0.99 20.08 -2.81
CA ILE A 198 -0.99 20.95 -3.99
C ILE A 198 -0.25 22.26 -3.71
N TYR A 199 -0.56 22.94 -2.60
CA TYR A 199 0.16 24.18 -2.25
C TYR A 199 1.63 23.96 -1.96
N PHE A 200 1.99 22.84 -1.34
CA PHE A 200 3.38 22.47 -1.11
C PHE A 200 4.13 22.29 -2.44
N ALA A 201 3.54 21.60 -3.40
CA ALA A 201 4.11 21.42 -4.73
C ALA A 201 4.18 22.72 -5.56
N LYS A 202 3.27 23.67 -5.30
CA LYS A 202 3.33 25.05 -5.83
C LYS A 202 4.29 25.96 -5.06
N GLU A 203 5.01 25.43 -4.06
CA GLU A 203 5.93 26.15 -3.18
C GLU A 203 5.28 27.27 -2.34
N GLU A 204 3.96 27.19 -2.14
CA GLU A 204 3.17 28.08 -1.29
C GLU A 204 3.13 27.54 0.16
N TYR A 205 4.31 27.40 0.76
CA TYR A 205 4.52 26.65 2.02
C TYR A 205 3.68 27.15 3.19
N ASP A 206 3.44 28.47 3.31
CA ASP A 206 2.59 29.03 4.38
C ASP A 206 1.14 28.54 4.29
N LYS A 207 0.60 28.42 3.07
CA LYS A 207 -0.75 27.88 2.84
C LYS A 207 -0.78 26.38 3.12
N ALA A 208 0.23 25.65 2.63
CA ALA A 208 0.37 24.23 2.89
C ALA A 208 0.42 23.91 4.39
N GLY A 209 1.25 24.63 5.15
CA GLY A 209 1.40 24.41 6.59
C GLY A 209 0.14 24.70 7.39
N LYS A 210 -0.63 25.74 7.03
CA LYS A 210 -1.95 26.00 7.65
C LYS A 210 -2.93 24.84 7.40
N LEU A 211 -2.97 24.30 6.18
CA LEU A 211 -3.84 23.20 5.83
C LEU A 211 -3.44 21.88 6.51
N TYR A 212 -2.14 21.60 6.62
CA TYR A 212 -1.65 20.43 7.36
C TYR A 212 -2.00 20.51 8.85
N LYS A 213 -1.81 21.67 9.47
CA LYS A 213 -2.18 21.90 10.89
C LYS A 213 -3.70 21.79 11.09
N LEU A 214 -4.50 22.33 10.16
CA LEU A 214 -5.96 22.19 10.20
C LEU A 214 -6.40 20.72 10.08
N ALA A 215 -5.79 19.97 9.15
CA ALA A 215 -6.04 18.55 8.95
C ALA A 215 -5.75 17.72 10.21
N GLU A 216 -4.70 18.06 10.96
CA GLU A 216 -4.35 17.39 12.23
C GLU A 216 -5.40 17.61 13.33
N THR A 217 -6.09 18.76 13.33
CA THR A 217 -7.15 19.08 14.31
C THR A 217 -8.56 18.66 13.86
N THR A 218 -8.74 18.25 12.61
CA THR A 218 -10.05 17.90 12.05
C THR A 218 -10.39 16.43 12.39
N PRO A 219 -11.55 16.14 13.01
CA PRO A 219 -11.97 14.78 13.32
C PRO A 219 -12.11 13.88 12.08
N HIS A 220 -11.89 12.57 12.27
CA HIS A 220 -11.99 11.58 11.21
C HIS A 220 -13.45 11.23 10.85
N ILE A 221 -13.80 11.31 9.56
CA ILE A 221 -15.09 10.80 9.04
C ILE A 221 -15.01 9.27 8.80
N TYR A 222 -13.82 8.75 8.49
CA TYR A 222 -13.56 7.32 8.26
C TYR A 222 -12.41 6.87 9.17
N ASP A 223 -12.73 6.05 10.17
CA ASP A 223 -11.75 5.55 11.15
C ASP A 223 -10.96 4.34 10.61
N GLU A 224 -9.71 4.24 11.09
CA GLU A 224 -8.84 3.06 11.28
C GLU A 224 -7.48 2.95 10.55
N TYR A 225 -7.14 3.64 9.44
CA TYR A 225 -5.84 3.38 8.76
C TYR A 225 -4.99 4.59 8.33
N GLU A 226 -3.69 4.32 8.21
CA GLU A 226 -2.58 5.30 8.12
C GLU A 226 -2.25 5.78 6.70
N ASN A 227 -2.93 5.33 5.64
CA ASN A 227 -2.62 5.77 4.27
C ASN A 227 -3.79 6.50 3.60
N LEU A 228 -3.45 7.44 2.73
CA LEU A 228 -4.35 8.26 1.94
C LEU A 228 -4.20 7.88 0.46
N PHE A 229 -5.30 7.86 -0.28
CA PHE A 229 -5.30 7.64 -1.73
C PHE A 229 -4.49 6.41 -2.17
N GLY A 230 -4.69 5.29 -1.47
CA GLY A 230 -3.99 4.03 -1.68
C GLY A 230 -2.75 3.89 -0.81
N ASN A 231 -1.65 4.53 -1.22
CA ASN A 231 -0.33 4.29 -0.63
C ASN A 231 0.34 5.53 -0.04
N LEU A 232 -0.25 6.73 -0.10
CA LEU A 232 0.38 7.92 0.46
C LEU A 232 0.38 7.87 1.98
N LYS A 233 1.57 7.92 2.57
CA LYS A 233 1.71 7.89 4.02
C LYS A 233 1.08 9.10 4.67
N LYS A 234 0.22 8.87 5.66
CA LYS A 234 -0.33 9.89 6.55
C LYS A 234 0.68 10.16 7.67
N SER A 235 1.65 11.02 7.40
CA SER A 235 2.60 11.47 8.43
C SER A 235 2.23 12.86 8.96
N TYR A 236 2.86 13.26 10.07
CA TYR A 236 2.69 14.55 10.74
C TYR A 236 3.27 15.68 9.88
N ARG A 237 2.50 16.08 8.87
CA ARG A 237 2.90 17.08 7.87
C ARG A 237 3.06 18.48 8.44
N GLY A 238 2.34 18.82 9.52
CA GLY A 238 2.43 20.13 10.17
C GLY A 238 3.81 20.40 10.78
N PRO A 239 4.33 19.54 11.67
CA PRO A 239 5.70 19.66 12.16
C PRO A 239 6.76 19.44 11.08
N TRP A 240 6.50 18.53 10.13
CA TRP A 240 7.46 18.23 9.06
C TRP A 240 7.72 19.42 8.14
N ILE A 241 6.67 20.17 7.73
CA ILE A 241 6.88 21.32 6.83
C ILE A 241 7.73 22.40 7.50
N ASP A 242 7.57 22.62 8.80
CA ASP A 242 8.37 23.59 9.56
C ASP A 242 9.87 23.19 9.56
N ASP A 243 10.18 21.89 9.53
CA ASP A 243 11.55 21.38 9.38
C ASP A 243 12.04 21.43 7.92
N PHE A 244 11.19 21.10 6.95
CA PHE A 244 11.48 21.19 5.52
C PHE A 244 11.94 22.59 5.09
N LEU A 245 11.34 23.65 5.65
CA LEU A 245 11.67 25.04 5.31
C LEU A 245 13.15 25.40 5.50
N LYS A 246 13.90 24.67 6.32
CA LYS A 246 15.36 24.84 6.49
C LYS A 246 16.16 24.43 5.26
N TYR A 247 15.55 23.65 4.37
CA TYR A 247 16.16 23.06 3.18
C TYR A 247 15.64 23.66 1.88
N LYS A 248 14.59 24.49 1.93
CA LYS A 248 14.06 25.20 0.78
C LYS A 248 15.18 25.95 0.05
N GLY A 249 15.18 25.85 -1.28
CA GLY A 249 16.03 26.64 -2.17
C GLY A 249 15.52 26.56 -3.61
N ASP A 250 16.43 26.67 -4.58
CA ASP A 250 16.05 26.83 -5.99
C ASP A 250 16.30 25.59 -6.85
N TYR A 251 17.12 24.63 -6.39
CA TYR A 251 17.53 23.47 -7.18
C TYR A 251 16.62 22.27 -6.97
N ARG A 252 16.27 21.58 -8.05
CA ARG A 252 15.26 20.50 -8.02
C ARG A 252 15.84 19.17 -8.44
N PHE A 253 15.26 18.10 -7.91
CA PHE A 253 15.40 16.77 -8.48
C PHE A 253 14.26 16.51 -9.45
N LYS A 254 14.59 16.03 -10.64
CA LYS A 254 13.64 15.57 -11.67
C LYS A 254 14.01 14.16 -12.08
N GLY A 255 13.06 13.40 -12.60
CA GLY A 255 13.38 12.08 -13.13
C GLY A 255 12.15 11.23 -13.36
N LYS A 256 12.42 9.96 -13.66
CA LYS A 256 11.40 8.97 -13.94
C LYS A 256 11.58 7.73 -13.09
N VAL A 257 10.46 7.14 -12.69
CA VAL A 257 10.39 5.82 -12.08
C VAL A 257 9.83 4.86 -13.12
N THR A 258 10.58 3.80 -13.43
CA THR A 258 10.16 2.81 -14.42
C THR A 258 10.18 1.40 -13.87
N PHE A 259 9.25 0.57 -14.33
CA PHE A 259 9.28 -0.88 -14.19
C PHE A 259 9.22 -1.51 -15.58
N ASN A 260 10.27 -2.25 -15.96
CA ASN A 260 10.45 -2.79 -17.32
C ASN A 260 10.25 -1.71 -18.41
N GLY A 261 10.82 -0.53 -18.19
CA GLY A 261 10.70 0.61 -19.11
C GLY A 261 9.35 1.34 -19.12
N LYS A 262 8.31 0.81 -18.47
CA LYS A 262 7.02 1.48 -18.31
C LYS A 262 7.04 2.40 -17.09
N GLY A 263 6.48 3.60 -17.22
CA GLY A 263 6.32 4.55 -16.11
C GLY A 263 5.53 3.97 -14.94
N MET A 264 6.01 4.20 -13.72
CA MET A 264 5.35 3.77 -12.49
C MET A 264 4.68 4.97 -11.80
N PRO A 265 3.34 5.04 -11.78
CA PRO A 265 2.63 6.15 -11.17
C PRO A 265 2.57 6.05 -9.65
N PHE A 266 2.37 7.21 -8.99
CA PHE A 266 2.15 7.35 -7.55
C PHE A 266 3.25 6.76 -6.66
N ALA A 267 4.47 6.61 -7.18
CA ALA A 267 5.64 6.32 -6.38
C ALA A 267 6.02 7.57 -5.58
N GLN A 268 6.29 7.40 -4.29
CA GLN A 268 6.66 8.51 -3.40
C GLN A 268 8.15 8.79 -3.50
N ILE A 269 8.52 10.07 -3.61
CA ILE A 269 9.93 10.50 -3.66
C ILE A 269 10.28 11.17 -2.35
N TYR A 270 11.38 10.74 -1.75
CA TYR A 270 11.91 11.27 -0.50
C TYR A 270 13.27 11.93 -0.75
N VAL A 271 13.56 13.02 -0.06
CA VAL A 271 14.86 13.70 -0.09
C VAL A 271 15.28 13.98 1.34
N ARG A 272 16.49 13.57 1.72
CA ARG A 272 17.04 13.69 3.07
C ARG A 272 18.40 14.37 3.02
N ASP A 273 18.64 15.30 3.93
CA ASP A 273 19.97 15.90 4.11
C ASP A 273 20.89 14.90 4.81
N ILE A 274 22.08 14.67 4.27
CA ILE A 274 23.05 13.68 4.79
C ILE A 274 23.61 14.07 6.15
N SER A 275 23.65 15.37 6.48
CA SER A 275 24.13 15.85 7.79
C SER A 275 23.20 15.48 8.95
N LYS A 276 21.93 15.15 8.66
CA LYS A 276 21.01 14.56 9.65
C LYS A 276 21.27 13.06 9.78
N TYR A 277 22.39 12.70 10.39
CA TYR A 277 22.62 11.32 10.82
C TYR A 277 21.63 10.94 11.93
N GLY A 278 20.79 9.95 11.66
CA GLY A 278 19.87 9.32 12.61
C GLY A 278 19.34 7.99 12.05
N THR A 279 18.87 7.12 12.93
CA THR A 279 18.25 5.84 12.54
C THR A 279 17.01 6.11 11.68
N TYR A 280 16.98 5.57 10.45
CA TYR A 280 15.80 5.60 9.60
C TYR A 280 14.59 5.00 10.33
N SER A 281 13.45 5.67 10.25
CA SER A 281 12.15 5.13 10.64
C SER A 281 11.19 5.27 9.47
N SER A 282 10.66 4.15 8.98
CA SER A 282 9.70 4.13 7.88
C SER A 282 8.41 4.91 8.18
N SER A 283 8.10 5.14 9.45
CA SER A 283 6.96 5.96 9.91
C SER A 283 7.24 7.47 9.99
N GLY A 284 8.50 7.90 9.96
CA GLY A 284 8.90 9.30 10.18
C GLY A 284 9.13 10.12 8.91
N GLU A 285 9.43 9.45 7.79
CA GLU A 285 9.79 10.12 6.53
C GLU A 285 8.56 10.55 5.74
N ASN A 286 8.61 11.76 5.17
CA ASN A 286 7.53 12.34 4.37
C ASN A 286 8.00 12.53 2.93
N PHE A 287 7.15 12.14 1.97
CA PHE A 287 7.45 12.38 0.56
C PHE A 287 7.46 13.89 0.26
N VAL A 288 8.35 14.28 -0.65
CA VAL A 288 8.46 15.66 -1.17
C VAL A 288 7.86 15.76 -2.58
N ALA A 289 7.77 14.65 -3.31
CA ALA A 289 7.09 14.57 -4.59
C ALA A 289 6.46 13.18 -4.78
N ILE A 290 5.58 13.06 -5.77
CA ILE A 290 5.04 11.79 -6.26
C ILE A 290 5.21 11.74 -7.78
N THR A 291 5.27 10.53 -8.33
CA THR A 291 5.25 10.36 -9.79
C THR A 291 3.85 10.54 -10.37
N ASP A 292 3.80 11.14 -11.55
CA ASP A 292 2.58 11.29 -12.34
C ASP A 292 2.14 9.97 -13.01
N SER A 293 1.08 10.03 -13.81
CA SER A 293 0.55 8.88 -14.58
C SER A 293 1.58 8.23 -15.53
N ASN A 294 2.62 8.95 -15.93
CA ASN A 294 3.69 8.48 -16.81
C ASN A 294 4.96 8.07 -16.05
N GLY A 295 4.94 8.13 -14.71
CA GLY A 295 6.07 7.81 -13.84
C GLY A 295 7.08 8.95 -13.64
N GLU A 296 6.77 10.18 -14.05
CA GLU A 296 7.67 11.32 -13.98
C GLU A 296 7.46 12.12 -12.69
N PHE A 297 8.55 12.58 -12.07
CA PHE A 297 8.50 13.39 -10.85
C PHE A 297 9.38 14.63 -10.94
N GLU A 298 9.04 15.62 -10.12
CA GLU A 298 9.82 16.83 -9.88
C GLU A 298 9.57 17.25 -8.43
N THR A 299 10.65 17.53 -7.71
CA THR A 299 10.55 18.00 -6.34
C THR A 299 10.37 19.52 -6.29
N PRO A 300 9.86 20.06 -5.16
CA PRO A 300 10.10 21.46 -4.82
C PRO A 300 11.60 21.77 -4.76
N GLY A 301 11.94 23.06 -4.76
CA GLY A 301 13.33 23.51 -4.71
C GLY A 301 14.01 23.27 -3.36
N PHE A 302 15.27 22.82 -3.42
CA PHE A 302 16.20 22.63 -2.32
C PHE A 302 17.38 23.58 -2.45
N LYS A 303 17.95 23.99 -1.31
CA LYS A 303 19.20 24.77 -1.28
C LYS A 303 20.40 23.89 -1.63
N GLU A 304 21.55 24.51 -1.85
CA GLU A 304 22.81 23.79 -2.05
C GLU A 304 23.13 22.90 -0.84
N GLY A 305 23.55 21.67 -1.12
CA GLY A 305 23.83 20.72 -0.06
C GLY A 305 24.08 19.29 -0.54
N GLN A 306 24.26 18.40 0.43
CA GLN A 306 24.46 16.97 0.18
C GLN A 306 23.21 16.20 0.62
N TYR A 307 22.62 15.49 -0.33
CA TYR A 307 21.34 14.82 -0.13
C TYR A 307 21.40 13.34 -0.48
N GLU A 308 20.53 12.59 0.17
CA GLU A 308 20.11 11.26 -0.23
C GLU A 308 18.71 11.37 -0.84
N ILE A 309 18.50 10.76 -2.02
CA ILE A 309 17.17 10.59 -2.60
C ILE A 309 16.70 9.14 -2.40
N GLY A 310 15.43 8.97 -2.06
CA GLY A 310 14.80 7.68 -1.88
C GLY A 310 13.46 7.59 -2.56
N ILE A 311 12.94 6.38 -2.66
CA ILE A 311 11.66 6.08 -3.29
C ILE A 311 10.82 5.15 -2.41
N GLY A 312 9.52 5.40 -2.33
CA GLY A 312 8.53 4.53 -1.71
C GLY A 312 7.64 3.91 -2.77
N ILE A 313 7.74 2.60 -2.93
CA ILE A 313 6.90 1.80 -3.83
C ILE A 313 5.89 0.99 -3.04
N SER A 314 4.70 0.75 -3.58
CA SER A 314 3.69 -0.03 -2.86
C SER A 314 4.16 -1.45 -2.57
N HIS A 315 3.97 -1.91 -1.32
CA HIS A 315 4.50 -3.18 -0.84
C HIS A 315 4.10 -4.40 -1.71
N PRO A 316 2.84 -4.54 -2.20
CA PRO A 316 2.48 -5.66 -3.08
C PRO A 316 3.23 -5.69 -4.41
N LEU A 317 3.78 -4.55 -4.87
CA LEU A 317 4.55 -4.45 -6.10
C LEU A 317 6.02 -4.82 -5.89
N ALA A 318 6.56 -4.56 -4.69
CA ALA A 318 7.97 -4.75 -4.38
C ALA A 318 8.45 -6.21 -4.53
N TYR A 319 7.54 -7.19 -4.38
CA TYR A 319 7.87 -8.62 -4.52
C TYR A 319 8.27 -9.02 -5.95
N ASP A 320 7.89 -8.25 -6.96
CA ASP A 320 8.09 -8.58 -8.37
C ASP A 320 9.01 -7.58 -9.07
N MET A 321 9.85 -6.91 -8.29
CA MET A 321 10.70 -5.83 -8.79
C MET A 321 12.11 -5.95 -8.21
N VAL A 322 13.10 -5.79 -9.08
CA VAL A 322 14.49 -5.63 -8.72
C VAL A 322 14.88 -4.19 -9.02
N TYR A 323 15.29 -3.44 -7.98
CA TYR A 323 15.83 -2.10 -8.15
C TYR A 323 17.25 -2.16 -8.72
N MET A 324 17.45 -1.49 -9.85
CA MET A 324 18.75 -1.30 -10.48
C MET A 324 19.54 -0.24 -9.70
N GLU A 325 20.24 -0.70 -8.65
CA GLU A 325 20.98 0.15 -7.73
C GLU A 325 22.18 0.81 -8.42
N LYS A 326 22.30 2.13 -8.24
CA LYS A 326 23.46 2.90 -8.69
C LYS A 326 24.51 2.88 -7.57
N ASP A 327 25.79 2.82 -7.94
CA ASP A 327 26.90 2.86 -6.97
C ASP A 327 27.18 4.30 -6.50
N ILE A 328 26.18 4.91 -5.85
CA ILE A 328 26.20 6.26 -5.30
C ILE A 328 25.50 6.24 -3.95
N ARG A 329 26.09 6.95 -2.98
CA ARG A 329 25.58 7.03 -1.60
C ARG A 329 25.20 8.45 -1.19
N LYS A 330 25.44 9.42 -2.06
CA LYS A 330 25.15 10.84 -1.87
C LYS A 330 25.02 11.56 -3.21
N LEU A 331 24.27 12.66 -3.19
CA LEU A 331 24.12 13.59 -4.31
C LEU A 331 24.54 14.98 -3.84
N ASP A 332 25.51 15.58 -4.52
CA ASP A 332 25.94 16.95 -4.29
C ASP A 332 25.08 17.88 -5.18
N LEU A 333 24.14 18.61 -4.57
CA LEU A 333 23.16 19.43 -5.27
C LEU A 333 23.65 20.89 -5.34
N TYR A 334 24.08 21.32 -6.52
CA TYR A 334 24.47 22.71 -6.86
C TYR A 334 23.75 23.26 -8.09
N GLU A 335 23.00 22.41 -8.78
CA GLU A 335 22.16 22.72 -9.93
C GLU A 335 20.99 21.72 -9.98
N ASP A 336 20.01 21.96 -10.84
CA ASP A 336 18.95 20.99 -11.10
C ASP A 336 19.55 19.63 -11.50
N MET A 337 19.07 18.55 -10.88
CA MET A 337 19.63 17.22 -11.07
C MET A 337 18.57 16.24 -11.59
N VAL A 338 18.99 15.39 -12.53
CA VAL A 338 18.17 14.26 -13.01
C VAL A 338 18.55 12.98 -12.27
N TYR A 339 17.56 12.30 -11.69
CA TYR A 339 17.75 11.02 -11.02
C TYR A 339 16.61 10.06 -11.35
N ASP A 340 16.89 9.06 -12.17
CA ASP A 340 15.93 8.01 -12.50
C ASP A 340 16.03 6.80 -11.56
N PHE A 341 14.87 6.22 -11.24
CA PHE A 341 14.73 4.94 -10.56
C PHE A 341 14.26 3.88 -11.56
N ASN A 342 15.06 2.83 -11.75
CA ASN A 342 14.74 1.76 -12.70
C ASN A 342 14.54 0.45 -11.96
N PHE A 343 13.39 -0.16 -12.19
CA PHE A 343 13.05 -1.48 -11.71
C PHE A 343 12.89 -2.44 -12.89
N ILE A 344 13.36 -3.67 -12.73
CA ILE A 344 13.19 -4.73 -13.71
C ILE A 344 12.52 -5.94 -13.07
N SER A 345 11.97 -6.84 -13.89
CA SER A 345 11.48 -8.13 -13.43
C SER A 345 12.62 -8.95 -12.79
N PRO A 346 12.34 -9.67 -11.68
CA PRO A 346 13.26 -10.69 -11.17
C PRO A 346 13.53 -11.76 -12.23
N MET A 347 14.78 -12.23 -12.30
CA MET A 347 15.15 -13.39 -13.11
C MET A 347 14.49 -14.67 -12.58
N GLU A 348 14.16 -15.63 -13.46
CA GLU A 348 13.61 -16.91 -13.01
C GLU A 348 14.69 -17.79 -12.39
N ILE A 349 14.43 -18.32 -11.19
CA ILE A 349 15.21 -19.44 -10.64
C ILE A 349 14.64 -20.75 -11.21
N ILE A 350 15.44 -21.40 -12.06
CA ILE A 350 15.10 -22.66 -12.74
C ILE A 350 15.19 -23.83 -11.74
N SER A 351 16.21 -23.85 -10.89
CA SER A 351 16.41 -24.91 -9.90
C SER A 351 17.29 -24.45 -8.73
N PRO A 352 17.00 -24.85 -7.48
CA PRO A 352 15.79 -25.54 -7.05
C PRO A 352 14.59 -24.58 -7.04
N LYS A 353 13.38 -25.10 -7.31
CA LYS A 353 12.14 -24.33 -7.21
C LYS A 353 11.51 -24.50 -5.82
N GLY A 354 11.07 -23.40 -5.23
CA GLY A 354 10.37 -23.41 -3.93
C GLY A 354 11.28 -23.79 -2.77
N GLU A 355 10.72 -24.51 -1.79
CA GLU A 355 11.44 -24.95 -0.61
C GLU A 355 12.45 -26.06 -0.96
N TYR A 356 13.71 -25.84 -0.57
CA TYR A 356 14.79 -26.81 -0.76
C TYR A 356 15.47 -27.08 0.58
N ILE A 357 15.52 -28.36 0.96
CA ILE A 357 16.26 -28.81 2.14
C ILE A 357 17.68 -29.15 1.70
N LEU A 358 18.63 -28.37 2.20
CA LEU A 358 20.05 -28.61 2.00
C LEU A 358 20.45 -29.96 2.65
N LYS A 359 20.98 -30.89 1.85
CA LYS A 359 21.40 -32.23 2.32
C LYS A 359 22.88 -32.32 2.67
N ASP A 360 23.71 -31.56 1.97
CA ASP A 360 25.17 -31.52 2.12
C ASP A 360 25.62 -30.08 2.39
N ASN A 361 26.92 -29.79 2.41
CA ASN A 361 27.41 -28.42 2.60
C ASN A 361 27.36 -27.56 1.32
N GLU A 362 26.80 -28.08 0.23
CA GLU A 362 26.73 -27.43 -1.08
C GLU A 362 25.32 -27.57 -1.70
N PHE A 363 24.95 -26.61 -2.55
CA PHE A 363 23.75 -26.68 -3.39
C PHE A 363 24.06 -26.11 -4.78
N THR A 364 23.27 -26.52 -5.77
CA THR A 364 23.40 -26.03 -7.15
C THR A 364 22.21 -25.16 -7.49
N LEU A 365 22.49 -23.92 -7.92
CA LEU A 365 21.50 -23.01 -8.48
C LEU A 365 21.57 -23.03 -10.00
N LYS A 366 20.41 -22.94 -10.64
CA LYS A 366 20.25 -22.63 -12.07
C LYS A 366 19.23 -21.51 -12.19
N TRP A 367 19.54 -20.51 -12.99
CA TRP A 367 18.70 -19.33 -13.20
C TRP A 367 18.72 -18.94 -14.68
N GLU A 368 17.75 -18.11 -15.07
CA GLU A 368 17.74 -17.45 -16.36
C GLU A 368 18.83 -16.38 -16.43
N GLU A 369 19.68 -16.42 -17.47
CA GLU A 369 20.69 -15.38 -17.67
C GLU A 369 20.03 -14.04 -17.98
N VAL A 370 20.51 -12.99 -17.31
CA VAL A 370 20.13 -11.60 -17.56
C VAL A 370 21.13 -11.00 -18.54
N GLU A 371 20.62 -10.45 -19.65
CA GLU A 371 21.43 -9.78 -20.66
C GLU A 371 22.25 -8.64 -20.01
N GLU A 372 23.52 -8.51 -20.40
CA GLU A 372 24.48 -7.52 -19.88
C GLU A 372 24.89 -7.67 -18.39
N ALA A 373 24.46 -8.72 -17.69
CA ALA A 373 24.90 -8.95 -16.31
C ALA A 373 26.40 -9.29 -16.24
N GLU A 374 27.19 -8.43 -15.59
CA GLU A 374 28.63 -8.64 -15.39
C GLU A 374 28.91 -9.82 -14.44
N TYR A 375 28.10 -9.95 -13.39
CA TYR A 375 28.16 -11.02 -12.41
C TYR A 375 26.83 -11.15 -11.64
N TYR A 376 26.69 -12.28 -10.95
CA TYR A 376 25.60 -12.59 -10.02
C TYR A 376 26.16 -12.73 -8.60
N ARG A 377 25.34 -12.43 -7.60
CA ARG A 377 25.66 -12.68 -6.18
C ARG A 377 24.53 -13.47 -5.55
N VAL A 378 24.90 -14.53 -4.83
CA VAL A 378 23.95 -15.29 -4.02
C VAL A 378 23.94 -14.71 -2.61
N LYS A 379 22.75 -14.40 -2.10
CA LYS A 379 22.56 -13.92 -0.73
C LYS A 379 21.56 -14.81 -0.02
N ALA A 380 21.85 -15.13 1.24
CA ALA A 380 20.88 -15.72 2.14
C ALA A 380 20.40 -14.69 3.16
N ILE A 381 19.15 -14.85 3.57
CA ILE A 381 18.50 -14.02 4.58
C ILE A 381 18.15 -14.95 5.73
N SER A 382 18.69 -14.66 6.91
CA SER A 382 18.31 -15.34 8.16
C SER A 382 17.35 -14.44 8.94
N PHE A 383 16.29 -15.03 9.47
CA PHE A 383 15.31 -14.36 10.32
C PHE A 383 15.49 -14.82 11.77
N GLU A 384 15.21 -13.93 12.72
CA GLU A 384 15.19 -14.21 14.16
C GLU A 384 14.30 -15.42 14.50
N ASN A 385 13.11 -15.49 13.87
CA ASN A 385 12.30 -16.70 13.85
C ASN A 385 12.29 -17.31 12.44
N PRO A 386 13.20 -18.26 12.12
CA PRO A 386 13.35 -18.80 10.78
C PRO A 386 12.17 -19.66 10.33
N PHE A 387 11.44 -20.29 11.26
CA PHE A 387 10.28 -21.14 10.92
C PHE A 387 9.06 -20.32 10.48
N ARG A 388 8.98 -19.08 10.95
CA ARG A 388 7.90 -18.15 10.59
C ARG A 388 8.34 -17.05 9.62
N MET A 389 9.65 -16.93 9.37
CA MET A 389 10.27 -15.83 8.64
C MET A 389 9.87 -14.46 9.25
N GLU A 390 9.92 -14.39 10.58
CA GLU A 390 9.47 -13.22 11.38
C GLU A 390 10.63 -12.63 12.19
N GLY A 391 10.48 -11.35 12.57
CA GLY A 391 11.41 -10.64 13.43
C GLY A 391 12.55 -9.97 12.66
N SER A 392 13.63 -9.66 13.36
CA SER A 392 14.82 -9.06 12.75
C SER A 392 15.41 -10.01 11.70
N SER A 393 15.96 -9.48 10.61
CA SER A 393 16.63 -10.29 9.60
C SER A 393 18.04 -9.79 9.32
N SER A 394 18.89 -10.70 8.86
CA SER A 394 20.26 -10.42 8.45
C SER A 394 20.53 -11.06 7.10
N THR A 395 21.09 -10.27 6.18
CA THR A 395 21.45 -10.74 4.84
C THR A 395 22.95 -10.96 4.76
N PHE A 396 23.39 -12.10 4.25
CA PHE A 396 24.80 -12.44 4.06
C PHE A 396 25.02 -13.05 2.68
N SER A 397 26.18 -12.75 2.08
CA SER A 397 26.55 -13.30 0.77
C SER A 397 27.06 -14.74 0.92
N ILE A 398 26.68 -15.60 -0.02
CA ILE A 398 27.15 -16.99 -0.11
C ILE A 398 28.17 -17.06 -1.26
N PRO A 399 29.42 -17.49 -1.00
CA PRO A 399 30.40 -17.69 -2.06
C PRO A 399 30.16 -19.00 -2.81
N ASP A 400 30.71 -19.12 -4.01
CA ASP A 400 30.81 -20.40 -4.72
C ASP A 400 31.79 -21.37 -4.01
N LYS A 401 31.91 -22.60 -4.52
CA LYS A 401 32.82 -23.62 -3.99
C LYS A 401 34.32 -23.24 -4.01
N TYR A 402 34.67 -22.15 -4.69
CA TYR A 402 36.03 -21.61 -4.77
C TYR A 402 36.21 -20.34 -3.92
N GLY A 403 35.20 -19.93 -3.15
CA GLY A 403 35.25 -18.73 -2.31
C GLY A 403 34.94 -17.42 -3.04
N LYS A 404 34.46 -17.46 -4.29
CA LYS A 404 34.12 -16.26 -5.07
C LYS A 404 32.69 -15.83 -4.81
N TYR A 405 32.49 -14.53 -4.56
CA TYR A 405 31.16 -13.95 -4.36
C TYR A 405 30.51 -13.44 -5.64
N GLU A 406 31.33 -13.13 -6.66
CA GLU A 406 30.90 -12.68 -7.97
C GLU A 406 30.97 -13.85 -8.93
N ILE A 407 29.79 -14.37 -9.27
CA ILE A 407 29.62 -15.58 -10.08
C ILE A 407 29.26 -15.13 -11.49
N LYS A 408 30.01 -15.56 -12.51
CA LYS A 408 29.66 -15.27 -13.90
C LYS A 408 28.53 -16.20 -14.35
N GLY A 409 27.64 -15.70 -15.21
CA GLY A 409 26.70 -16.56 -15.93
C GLY A 409 27.45 -17.65 -16.69
N THR A 410 26.87 -18.83 -16.78
CA THR A 410 27.45 -20.01 -17.46
C THR A 410 26.40 -20.73 -18.26
#